data_AF-A0A090IYF7-F1
#
_entry.id   AF-A0A090IYF7-F1
#
_cell.length_a   1.000
_cell.length_b   1.000
_cell.length_c   1.000
_cell.angle_alpha   90.00
_cell.angle_beta   90.00
_cell.angle_gamma   90.00
#
_symmetry.space_group_name_H-M   'P 1'
#
loop_
_entity.id
_entity.type
_entity.pdbx_description
1 polymer ?
#
loop_
_entity_poly.entity_id
_entity_poly.type
_entity_poly.pdbx_seq_one_letter_code
_entity_poly.pdbx_strand_id
1 'polypeptide(L)' 'MFAQSCSGCHGADLKKGYAPDLDKIGSKYSSEEIQDIIEKGIGDMPDGLLKGEDAKKVADWLATQE' A
#
# COMPACT_ATOMS: atom_id res chain seq x y z
N MET A 1 10.58 0.53 -4.39
CA MET A 1 9.15 0.92 -4.42
C MET A 1 8.54 0.83 -3.03
N PHE A 2 8.08 -0.33 -2.55
CA PHE A 2 7.46 -0.42 -1.20
C PHE A 2 8.38 0.09 -0.06
N ALA A 3 9.62 -0.42 0.01
CA ALA A 3 10.56 -0.04 1.06
C ALA A 3 11.03 1.43 1.02
N GLN A 4 10.75 2.16 -0.06
CA GLN A 4 11.14 3.56 -0.23
C GLN A 4 9.97 4.50 -0.01
N SER A 5 8.76 4.09 -0.40
CA SER A 5 7.58 4.94 -0.42
C SER A 5 6.54 4.59 0.66
N CYS A 6 6.61 3.41 1.27
CA CYS A 6 5.52 2.86 2.09
C CYS A 6 5.98 2.37 3.47
N SER A 7 7.14 1.71 3.56
CA SER A 7 7.65 1.08 4.80
C SER A 7 7.90 2.06 5.95
N GLY A 8 8.14 3.35 5.65
CA GLY A 8 8.33 4.37 6.67
C GLY A 8 7.09 4.59 7.54
N CYS A 9 5.89 4.38 6.97
CA CYS A 9 4.63 4.50 7.69
C CYS A 9 4.01 3.14 8.04
N HIS A 10 4.11 2.14 7.17
CA HIS A 10 3.46 0.84 7.34
C HIS A 10 4.38 -0.26 7.90
N GLY A 11 5.62 0.09 8.26
CA GLY A 11 6.62 -0.86 8.72
C GLY A 11 7.31 -1.62 7.58
N ALA A 12 8.55 -2.03 7.81
CA ALA A 12 9.31 -2.81 6.83
C ALA A 12 8.75 -4.23 6.65
N ASP A 13 8.08 -4.76 7.68
CA ASP A 13 7.41 -6.05 7.74
C ASP A 13 5.89 -5.95 7.52
N LEU A 14 5.40 -4.82 6.99
CA LEU A 14 3.97 -4.51 6.82
C LEU A 14 3.20 -4.39 8.14
N LYS A 15 3.91 -4.32 9.26
CA LYS A 15 3.35 -4.27 10.60
C LYS A 15 3.99 -3.17 11.45
N LYS A 16 3.28 -2.79 12.51
CA LYS A 16 3.83 -1.98 13.62
C LYS A 16 4.39 -0.62 13.18
N GLY A 17 3.90 -0.11 12.06
CA GLY A 17 4.18 1.23 11.61
C GLY A 17 3.39 2.30 12.38
N TYR A 18 3.49 3.54 11.91
CA TYR A 18 2.61 4.64 12.33
C TYR A 18 1.22 4.55 11.67
N ALA A 19 1.14 3.93 10.50
CA ALA A 19 -0.08 3.69 9.74
C ALA A 19 -0.57 2.24 9.94
N PRO A 20 -1.80 1.91 9.52
CA PRO A 20 -2.37 0.57 9.69
C PRO A 20 -1.52 -0.53 9.03
N ASP A 21 -1.56 -1.72 9.62
CA ASP A 21 -0.86 -2.90 9.09
C ASP A 21 -1.40 -3.29 7.71
N LEU A 22 -0.49 -3.72 6.82
CA LEU A 22 -0.79 -4.13 5.44
C LEU A 22 -0.57 -5.63 5.20
N ASP A 23 -0.19 -6.39 6.22
CA ASP A 23 0.12 -7.83 6.11
C ASP A 23 -1.06 -8.69 5.67
N LYS A 24 -2.29 -8.17 5.80
CA LYS A 24 -3.55 -8.83 5.40
C LYS A 24 -4.41 -7.97 4.50
N ILE A 25 -3.80 -7.00 3.81
CA ILE A 25 -4.56 -6.02 3.04
C ILE A 25 -5.25 -6.67 1.83
N GLY A 26 -4.68 -7.75 1.28
CA GLY A 26 -5.25 -8.51 0.17
C GLY A 26 -6.55 -9.22 0.50
N SER A 27 -6.78 -9.57 1.77
CA SER A 27 -8.07 -10.11 2.21
C SER A 27 -9.15 -9.04 2.39
N LYS A 28 -8.78 -7.75 2.36
CA LYS A 28 -9.72 -6.62 2.54
C LYS A 28 -9.99 -5.87 1.26
N TYR A 29 -8.98 -5.72 0.40
CA TYR A 29 -9.04 -4.94 -0.82
C TYR A 29 -8.42 -5.72 -1.98
N SER A 30 -9.02 -5.57 -3.14
CA SER A 30 -8.46 -6.03 -4.41
C SER A 30 -7.24 -5.20 -4.83
N SER A 31 -6.44 -5.70 -5.77
CA SER A 31 -5.31 -4.95 -6.32
C SER A 31 -5.74 -3.59 -6.90
N GLU A 32 -6.88 -3.53 -7.58
CA GLU A 32 -7.40 -2.30 -8.19
C GLU A 32 -7.77 -1.25 -7.12
N GLU A 33 -8.36 -1.69 -6.02
CA GLU A 33 -8.68 -0.82 -4.88
C GLU A 33 -7.42 -0.34 -4.16
N ILE A 34 -6.43 -1.22 -3.98
CA ILE A 34 -5.14 -0.85 -3.37
C ILE A 34 -4.40 0.15 -4.27
N GLN A 35 -4.42 -0.04 -5.59
CA GLN A 35 -3.84 0.91 -6.53
C GLN A 35 -4.51 2.27 -6.41
N ASP A 36 -5.85 2.31 -6.36
CA ASP A 36 -6.60 3.55 -6.24
C ASP A 36 -6.25 4.30 -4.93
N ILE A 37 -6.11 3.55 -3.82
CA ILE A 37 -5.66 4.11 -2.53
C ILE A 37 -4.24 4.66 -2.62
N ILE A 38 -3.32 3.97 -3.29
CA ILE A 38 -1.93 4.43 -3.48
C ILE A 38 -1.88 5.71 -4.33
N GLU A 39 -2.73 5.81 -5.36
CA GLU A 39 -2.74 6.94 -6.28
C GLU A 39 -3.48 8.15 -5.71
N LYS A 40 -4.61 7.95 -5.01
CA LYS A 40 -5.49 9.02 -4.50
C LYS A 40 -5.32 9.33 -3.03
N GLY A 41 -4.59 8.50 -2.29
CA GLY A 41 -4.49 8.60 -0.83
C GLY A 41 -5.79 8.20 -0.12
N ILE A 42 -5.70 8.03 1.20
CA ILE A 42 -6.87 7.74 2.06
C ILE A 42 -6.62 8.23 3.49
N GLY A 43 -7.54 9.06 4.01
CA GLY A 43 -7.39 9.64 5.35
C GLY A 43 -6.08 10.43 5.47
N ASP A 44 -5.20 9.99 6.36
CA ASP A 44 -3.87 10.58 6.56
C ASP A 44 -2.79 10.06 5.59
N MET A 45 -3.10 9.04 4.78
CA MET A 45 -2.18 8.56 3.74
C MET A 45 -2.20 9.54 2.56
N PRO A 46 -1.07 10.21 2.23
CA PRO A 46 -1.01 11.18 1.15
C PRO A 46 -1.18 10.53 -0.22
N ASP A 47 -1.68 11.30 -1.17
CA ASP A 47 -1.88 10.87 -2.55
C ASP A 47 -0.57 10.88 -3.36
N GLY A 48 -0.56 10.15 -4.47
CA GLY A 48 0.51 10.21 -5.45
C GLY A 48 1.89 9.72 -4.99
N LEU A 49 1.97 8.91 -3.93
CA LEU A 49 3.22 8.28 -3.45
C LEU A 49 3.86 7.38 -4.51
N LEU A 50 3.03 6.70 -5.29
CA LEU A 50 3.38 5.98 -6.51
C LEU A 50 2.27 6.21 -7.54
N LYS A 51 2.59 6.09 -8.83
CA LYS A 51 1.62 6.29 -9.92
C LYS A 51 1.85 5.30 -11.05
N GLY A 52 0.78 4.98 -11.78
CA GLY A 52 0.87 4.18 -13.00
C GLY A 52 1.37 2.76 -12.72
N GLU A 53 2.35 2.30 -13.50
CA GLU A 53 2.86 0.92 -13.38
C GLU A 53 3.47 0.61 -12.02
N ASP A 54 4.07 1.59 -11.35
CA ASP A 54 4.71 1.36 -10.04
C ASP A 54 3.67 1.20 -8.93
N ALA A 55 2.58 1.99 -9.00
CA ALA A 55 1.43 1.82 -8.10
C ALA A 55 0.79 0.45 -8.32
N LYS A 56 0.55 0.08 -9.58
CA LYS A 56 -0.02 -1.23 -9.93
C LYS A 56 0.83 -2.39 -9.42
N LYS A 57 2.16 -2.38 -9.62
CA LYS A 57 3.05 -3.47 -9.16
C LYS A 57 3.02 -3.64 -7.64
N VAL A 58 3.01 -2.53 -6.90
CA VAL A 58 2.94 -2.59 -5.43
C VAL A 58 1.56 -3.04 -4.99
N ALA A 59 0.50 -2.59 -5.64
CA ALA A 59 -0.87 -3.01 -5.36
C ALA A 59 -1.10 -4.50 -5.62
N ASP A 60 -0.65 -5.00 -6.77
CA ASP A 60 -0.71 -6.42 -7.13
C ASP A 60 0.01 -7.28 -6.08
N TRP A 61 1.18 -6.84 -5.62
CA TRP A 61 1.93 -7.53 -4.58
C TRP A 61 1.22 -7.48 -3.22
N LEU A 62 0.71 -6.32 -2.81
CA LEU A 62 -0.03 -6.15 -1.56
C LEU A 62 -1.33 -6.97 -1.54
N ALA A 63 -1.99 -7.13 -2.68
CA ALA A 63 -3.16 -7.98 -2.83
C ALA A 63 -2.89 -9.47 -2.57
N THR A 64 -1.61 -9.90 -2.59
CA THR A 64 -1.22 -11.28 -2.23
C THR A 64 -0.95 -11.47 -0.75
N GLN A 65 -1.02 -10.41 0.06
CA GLN A 65 -0.76 -10.47 1.51
C GLN A 65 -2.08 -10.74 2.25
N GLU A 66 -2.22 -11.94 2.83
CA GLU A 66 -3.41 -12.48 3.54
C GLU A 66 -3.16 -12.82 5.02
#